data_AF-A0A2K3PDU4-F1
#
_entry.id   AF-A0A2K3PDU4-F1
#
_cell.length_a   1.000
_cell.length_b   1.000
_cell.length_c   1.000
_cell.angle_alpha   90.00
_cell.angle_beta   90.00
_cell.angle_gamma   90.00
#
_symmetry.space_group_name_H-M   'P 1'
#
loop_
_entity.id
_entity.type
_entity.pdbx_description
1 polymer ?
#
loop_
_entity_poly.entity_id
_entity_poly.type
_entity_poly.pdbx_seq_one_letter_code
_entity_poly.pdbx_strand_id
1 'polypeptide(L)' 'MAKTRPGKKDIDSYIIKGTNKIVKAGDCILMRPSDTSKPPYVARVEKIEQDNRKIVRVRERSSRLP' A
#
# COMPACT_ATOMS: atom_id res chain seq x y z
N MET A 1 3.40 17.99 25.59
CA MET A 1 4.31 17.62 24.48
C MET A 1 4.07 16.16 24.13
N ALA A 2 3.37 15.89 23.03
CA ALA A 2 2.98 14.52 22.67
C ALA A 2 4.22 13.73 22.22
N LYS A 3 4.50 12.62 22.92
CA LYS A 3 5.54 11.65 22.55
C LYS A 3 5.23 11.14 21.14
N THR A 4 6.07 11.49 20.17
CA THR A 4 6.01 10.95 18.81
C THR A 4 6.27 9.45 18.89
N ARG A 5 5.24 8.64 18.61
CA ARG A 5 5.33 7.17 18.63
C ARG A 5 6.41 6.73 17.61
N PRO A 6 7.55 6.16 18.03
CA PRO A 6 8.54 5.67 17.09
C PRO A 6 8.08 4.31 16.60
N GLY A 7 7.28 4.26 15.53
CA GLY A 7 6.74 2.98 15.06
C GLY A 7 6.46 2.88 13.57
N LYS A 8 6.32 4.01 12.87
CA LYS A 8 6.02 4.05 11.44
C LYS A 8 6.96 5.03 10.76
N LYS A 9 7.75 4.53 9.82
CA LYS A 9 8.58 5.35 8.95
C LYS A 9 7.89 5.42 7.59
N ASP A 10 7.66 6.64 7.13
CA ASP A 10 7.19 6.87 5.78
C ASP A 10 8.34 6.66 4.79
N ILE A 11 8.09 5.85 3.76
CA ILE A 11 9.07 5.55 2.71
C ILE A 11 8.55 6.05 1.36
N ASP A 12 9.45 6.51 0.49
CA ASP A 12 9.09 7.04 -0.84
C ASP A 12 8.63 5.93 -1.79
N SER A 13 9.25 4.76 -1.68
CA SER A 13 9.08 3.69 -2.65
C SER A 13 9.13 2.30 -2.01
N TYR A 14 8.35 1.37 -2.55
CA TYR A 14 8.33 -0.03 -2.16
C TYR A 14 8.53 -0.95 -3.36
N ILE A 15 9.38 -1.96 -3.21
CA ILE A 15 9.57 -3.01 -4.22
C ILE A 15 8.62 -4.16 -3.92
N ILE A 16 7.73 -4.48 -4.86
CA ILE A 16 6.81 -5.61 -4.70
C ILE A 16 7.62 -6.90 -4.70
N LYS A 17 7.63 -7.62 -3.57
CA LYS A 17 8.32 -8.90 -3.41
C LYS A 17 7.90 -9.89 -4.49
N GLY A 18 8.87 -10.61 -5.07
CA GLY A 18 8.65 -11.55 -6.17
C GLY A 18 8.54 -10.88 -7.54
N THR A 19 8.73 -9.55 -7.61
CA THR A 19 8.82 -8.79 -8.85
C THR A 19 9.94 -7.75 -8.75
N ASN A 20 10.31 -7.13 -9.87
CA ASN A 20 11.19 -5.96 -9.88
C ASN A 20 10.42 -4.64 -10.02
N LYS A 21 9.12 -4.64 -9.70
CA LYS A 21 8.28 -3.44 -9.80
C LYS A 21 8.41 -2.60 -8.54
N ILE A 22 8.71 -1.32 -8.76
CA ILE A 22 8.78 -0.29 -7.73
C ILE A 22 7.45 0.47 -7.74
N VAL A 23 6.88 0.68 -6.56
CA VAL A 23 5.62 1.41 -6.36
C VAL A 23 5.91 2.64 -5.50
N LYS A 24 5.33 3.78 -5.87
CA LYS A 24 5.43 5.04 -5.14
C LYS A 24 4.06 5.59 -4.77
N ALA A 25 4.04 6.60 -3.90
CA ALA A 25 2.83 7.38 -3.66
C ALA A 25 2.37 8.04 -4.98
N GLY A 26 1.08 7.88 -5.31
CA GLY A 26 0.47 8.32 -6.55
C GLY A 26 0.22 7.20 -7.56
N ASP A 27 0.95 6.08 -7.50
CA ASP A 27 0.78 4.96 -8.42
C ASP A 27 -0.57 4.25 -8.24
N CYS A 28 -1.07 3.70 -9.36
CA CYS A 28 -2.22 2.79 -9.34
C CYS A 28 -1.72 1.34 -9.39
N ILE A 29 -2.16 0.54 -8.43
CA ILE A 29 -1.80 -0.87 -8.29
C ILE A 29 -3.04 -1.77 -8.34
N LEU A 30 -2.83 -3.02 -8.74
CA LEU A 30 -3.84 -4.07 -8.61
C LEU A 30 -3.61 -4.80 -7.30
N MET A 31 -4.64 -4.85 -6.47
CA MET A 31 -4.62 -5.58 -5.21
C MET A 31 -5.25 -6.96 -5.37
N ARG A 32 -4.68 -7.93 -4.64
CA ARG A 32 -5.28 -9.26 -4.55
C ARG A 32 -6.56 -9.15 -3.73
N PRO A 33 -7.71 -9.61 -4.27
CA PRO A 33 -8.94 -9.65 -3.52
C PRO A 33 -8.85 -10.74 -2.44
N SER A 34 -9.54 -10.52 -1.31
CA SER A 34 -9.65 -11.54 -0.25
C SER A 34 -10.43 -12.76 -0.72
N ASP A 35 -11.40 -12.54 -1.60
CA ASP A 35 -12.16 -13.59 -2.27
C ASP A 35 -11.60 -13.78 -3.69
N THR A 36 -11.06 -14.98 -3.97
CA THR A 36 -10.43 -15.29 -5.26
C THR A 36 -11.42 -15.34 -6.43
N SER A 37 -12.73 -15.36 -6.16
CA SER A 37 -13.78 -15.30 -7.19
C SER A 37 -14.03 -13.87 -7.66
N LYS A 38 -13.53 -12.86 -6.95
CA LYS A 38 -13.62 -11.46 -7.36
C LYS A 38 -12.44 -11.08 -8.25
N PRO A 39 -12.63 -10.18 -9.22
CA PRO A 39 -11.51 -9.62 -9.96
C PRO A 39 -10.60 -8.81 -9.01
N PRO A 40 -9.31 -8.69 -9.33
CA PRO A 40 -8.43 -7.77 -8.62
C PRO A 40 -8.97 -6.35 -8.75
N TYR A 41 -8.94 -5.61 -7.65
CA TYR A 41 -9.39 -4.21 -7.65
C TYR A 41 -8.21 -3.27 -7.82
N VAL A 42 -8.48 -2.15 -8.47
CA VAL A 42 -7.51 -1.07 -8.67
C VAL A 42 -7.53 -0.16 -7.46
N ALA A 43 -6.35 0.22 -7.01
CA ALA A 43 -6.20 1.20 -5.94
C ALA A 43 -5.05 2.15 -6.21
N ARG A 44 -5.22 3.39 -5.74
CA ARG A 44 -4.17 4.40 -5.78
C ARG A 44 -3.44 4.43 -4.45
N VAL A 45 -2.11 4.41 -4.51
CA VAL A 45 -1.25 4.49 -3.34
C VAL A 45 -1.20 5.91 -2.83
N GLU A 46 -1.78 6.20 -1.67
CA GLU A 46 -1.67 7.53 -1.08
C GLU A 46 -0.41 7.69 -0.24
N LYS A 47 -0.07 6.67 0.53
CA LYS A 47 1.05 6.67 1.47
C LYS A 47 1.60 5.27 1.62
N ILE A 48 2.92 5.17 1.76
CA ILE A 48 3.63 3.92 2.01
C ILE A 48 4.25 4.02 3.40
N GLU A 49 3.61 3.39 4.39
CA GLU A 49 4.13 3.33 5.75
C GLU A 49 4.86 2.00 5.95
N GLN A 50 6.11 2.05 6.41
CA GLN A 50 6.83 0.88 6.87
C GLN A 50 6.77 0.80 8.39
N ASP A 51 6.01 -0.18 8.89
CA ASP A 51 6.03 -0.57 10.30
C ASP A 51 7.31 -1.39 10.62
N ASN A 52 7.70 -1.50 11.89
CA ASN A 52 8.89 -2.25 12.31
C ASN A 52 8.86 -3.74 11.86
N ARG A 53 7.68 -4.26 11.51
CA ARG A 53 7.47 -5.60 10.91
C ARG A 53 7.61 -5.65 9.37
N LYS A 54 8.07 -4.57 8.71
CA LYS A 54 8.09 -4.41 7.24
C LYS A 54 6.70 -4.59 6.59
N ILE A 55 5.64 -4.27 7.34
CA ILE A 55 4.28 -4.31 6.84
C ILE A 55 4.03 -2.97 6.15
N VAL A 56 3.79 -3.02 4.84
CA VAL A 56 3.37 -1.85 4.05
C VAL A 56 1.86 -1.76 4.09
N ARG A 57 1.33 -0.63 4.58
CA ARG A 57 -0.09 -0.34 4.54
C ARG A 57 -0.33 0.73 3.49
N VAL A 58 -1.04 0.36 2.43
CA VAL A 58 -1.51 1.31 1.42
C VAL A 58 -2.84 1.84 1.90
N ARG A 59 -2.98 3.16 2.00
CA ARG A 59 -4.29 3.79 2.20
C ARG A 59 -4.90 3.97 0.82
N GLU A 60 -6.07 3.39 0.62
CA GLU A 60 -6.70 3.27 -0.69
C GLU A 60 -8.03 4.01 -0.69
N ARG A 61 -8.29 4.77 -1.76
CA ARG A 61 -9.64 5.23 -2.08
C ARG A 61 -10.24 4.19 -3.02
N SER A 62 -11.08 3.31 -2.49
CA SER A 62 -11.78 2.30 -3.31
C SER A 62 -12.63 3.03 -4.36
N SER A 63 -12.20 2.96 -5.62
CA SER A 63 -13.09 3.18 -6.75
C SER A 63 -13.76 1.85 -7.02
N ARG A 64 -14.86 1.57 -6.32
CA ARG A 64 -15.81 0.58 -6.84
C ARG A 64 -16.26 1.14 -8.18
N LEU A 65 -15.76 0.57 -9.27
CA LEU A 65 -16.45 0.69 -10.54
C LEU A 65 -17.86 0.10 -10.32
N PRO A 66 -18.93 0.86 -10.59
CA PRO A 66 -20.30 0.38 -10.44
C PRO A 66 -20.59 -0.82 -11.34
#